data_AF-A0A2E0Y0W1-F1
#
_entry.id   AF-A0A2E0Y0W1-F1
#
_cell.length_a   1.000
_cell.length_b   1.000
_cell.length_c   1.000
_cell.angle_alpha   90.00
_cell.angle_beta   90.00
_cell.angle_gamma   90.00
#
_symmetry.space_group_name_H-M   'P 1'
#
loop_
_entity.id
_entity.type
_entity.pdbx_description
1 polymer ?
#
loop_
_entity_poly.entity_id
_entity_poly.type
_entity_poly.pdbx_seq_one_letter_code
_entity_poly.pdbx_strand_id
1 'polypeptide(L)'
;MFRWPEAPDREISVVPNTLARKKQIRQDDKRRARNRWRKRIIKENVDTFMAAVQSEDVPAAQAAFKECQKQYDRIATTSTIHRNKAARSKSRLSRRLRDLQQKVAN
;
A
#
# COMPACT_ATOMS: atom_id res chain seq x y z
N MET A 1 -32.19 41.60 8.15
CA MET A 1 -30.71 41.46 8.12
C MET A 1 -30.26 40.94 9.49
N PHE A 2 -30.35 39.64 9.72
CA PHE A 2 -30.02 39.02 11.01
C PHE A 2 -28.65 38.34 10.88
N ARG A 3 -27.58 39.03 11.31
CA ARG A 3 -26.22 38.49 11.31
C ARG A 3 -26.11 37.57 12.52
N TRP A 4 -26.15 36.26 12.27
CA TRP A 4 -25.87 35.24 13.29
C TRP A 4 -24.47 35.51 13.88
N PRO A 5 -24.26 35.44 15.21
CA PRO A 5 -22.95 35.69 15.78
C PRO A 5 -22.00 34.60 15.27
N GLU A 6 -20.90 35.00 14.66
CA GLU A 6 -19.76 34.13 14.36
C GLU A 6 -19.37 33.44 15.69
N ALA A 7 -19.57 32.12 15.76
CA ALA A 7 -19.27 31.36 16.97
C ALA A 7 -17.79 31.59 17.31
N PRO A 8 -17.43 31.84 18.59
CA PRO A 8 -16.04 32.00 18.96
C PRO A 8 -15.31 30.74 18.52
N ASP A 9 -14.20 30.92 17.81
CA ASP A 9 -13.34 29.87 17.29
C ASP A 9 -13.06 28.85 18.39
N ARG A 10 -13.92 27.82 18.49
CA ARG A 10 -13.63 26.67 19.31
C ARG A 10 -12.49 26.00 18.57
N GLU A 11 -11.27 26.32 18.97
CA GLU A 11 -10.11 25.48 18.72
C GLU A 11 -10.59 24.04 18.85
N ILE A 12 -10.72 23.37 17.71
CA ILE A 12 -11.22 22.00 17.66
C ILE A 12 -10.21 21.23 18.48
N SER A 13 -10.56 20.91 19.72
CA SER A 13 -9.63 20.36 20.67
C SER A 13 -9.12 19.05 20.07
N VAL A 14 -7.88 19.07 19.57
CA VAL A 14 -7.21 17.89 18.98
C VAL A 14 -7.03 16.79 20.04
N VAL A 15 -7.28 17.13 21.30
CA VAL A 15 -7.34 16.22 22.44
C VAL A 15 -8.62 15.38 22.44
N PRO A 16 -8.52 14.06 22.70
CA PRO A 16 -9.67 13.18 22.83
C PRO A 16 -10.54 13.55 24.04
N ASN A 17 -11.79 13.91 23.79
CA ASN A 17 -12.77 14.30 24.83
C ASN A 17 -13.21 13.14 25.73
N THR A 18 -12.89 11.88 25.38
CA THR A 18 -13.24 10.68 26.16
C THR A 18 -12.05 9.71 26.32
N LEU A 19 -12.02 8.98 27.44
CA LEU A 19 -10.96 8.00 27.74
C LEU A 19 -10.87 6.88 26.69
N ALA A 20 -12.02 6.46 26.13
CA ALA A 20 -12.08 5.47 25.06
C ALA A 20 -11.38 5.97 23.78
N ARG A 21 -11.59 7.25 23.42
CA ARG A 21 -10.95 7.88 22.24
C ARG A 21 -9.44 7.99 22.42
N LYS A 22 -8.95 8.33 23.62
CA LYS A 22 -7.51 8.34 23.94
C LYS A 22 -6.87 6.96 23.78
N LYS A 23 -7.60 5.88 24.07
CA LYS A 23 -7.14 4.50 23.82
C LYS A 23 -7.09 4.19 22.32
N GLN A 24 -8.12 4.55 21.56
CA GLN A 24 -8.18 4.31 20.12
C GLN A 24 -7.04 5.00 19.38
N ILE A 25 -6.76 6.28 19.67
CA ILE A 25 -5.65 7.02 19.04
C ILE A 25 -4.32 6.28 19.21
N ARG A 26 -4.00 5.85 20.44
CA ARG A 26 -2.77 5.08 20.72
C ARG A 26 -2.71 3.75 19.96
N GLN A 27 -3.83 3.07 19.79
CA GLN A 27 -3.89 1.82 19.03
C GLN A 27 -3.74 2.06 17.53
N ASP A 28 -4.37 3.13 17.03
CA ASP A 28 -4.36 3.50 15.63
C ASP A 28 -2.97 3.92 15.19
N ASP A 29 -2.21 4.65 16.01
CA ASP A 29 -0.83 5.01 15.71
C ASP A 29 0.05 3.78 15.54
N LYS A 30 -0.07 2.80 16.46
CA LYS A 30 0.64 1.51 16.38
C LYS A 30 0.24 0.70 15.15
N ARG A 31 -1.05 0.69 14.78
CA ARG A 31 -1.54 0.02 13.56
C ARG A 31 -1.06 0.74 12.31
N ARG A 32 -1.08 2.07 12.30
CA ARG A 32 -0.66 2.93 11.19
C ARG A 32 0.82 2.75 10.90
N ALA A 33 1.68 2.73 11.92
CA ALA A 33 3.12 2.49 11.75
C ALA A 33 3.41 1.13 11.09
N ARG A 34 2.81 0.04 11.60
CA ARG A 34 2.97 -1.31 11.03
C ARG A 34 2.45 -1.41 9.60
N ASN A 35 1.27 -0.84 9.34
CA ASN A 35 0.66 -0.87 8.01
C ASN A 35 1.46 -0.02 7.01
N ARG A 36 2.05 1.10 7.44
CA ARG A 36 2.93 1.93 6.62
C ARG A 36 4.19 1.16 6.23
N TRP A 37 4.84 0.50 7.18
CA TRP A 37 6.02 -0.32 6.92
C TRP A 37 5.74 -1.46 5.91
N ARG A 38 4.66 -2.22 6.11
CA ARG A 38 4.25 -3.29 5.17
C ARG A 38 3.97 -2.76 3.76
N LYS A 39 3.28 -1.62 3.64
CA LYS A 39 3.01 -0.98 2.35
C LYS A 39 4.29 -0.48 1.67
N ARG A 40 5.26 0.01 2.45
CA ARG A 40 6.57 0.42 1.94
C ARG A 40 7.33 -0.76 1.32
N ILE A 41 7.38 -1.90 2.01
CA ILE A 41 8.02 -3.12 1.46
C ILE A 41 7.41 -3.51 0.12
N ILE A 42 6.08 -3.52 0.02
CA ILE A 42 5.42 -3.84 -1.26
C ILE A 42 5.83 -2.85 -2.35
N LYS A 43 5.87 -1.57 -2.02
CA LYS A 43 6.27 -0.53 -2.97
C LYS A 43 7.70 -0.75 -3.45
N GLU A 44 8.65 -0.97 -2.53
CA GLU A 44 10.06 -1.19 -2.86
C GLU A 44 10.23 -2.39 -3.82
N ASN A 45 9.59 -3.52 -3.54
CA ASN A 45 9.66 -4.70 -4.43
C ASN A 45 9.05 -4.42 -5.82
N VAL A 46 7.94 -3.67 -5.87
CA VAL A 46 7.32 -3.28 -7.13
C VAL A 46 8.24 -2.34 -7.91
N ASP A 47 8.89 -1.38 -7.24
CA ASP A 47 9.83 -0.46 -7.86
C ASP A 47 11.05 -1.22 -8.44
N THR A 48 11.59 -2.20 -7.71
CA THR A 48 12.64 -3.11 -8.22
C THR A 48 12.20 -3.88 -9.47
N PHE A 49 10.97 -4.43 -9.46
CA PHE A 49 10.43 -5.08 -10.65
C PHE A 49 10.29 -4.09 -11.82
N MET A 50 9.80 -2.87 -11.57
CA MET A 50 9.67 -1.86 -12.63
C MET A 50 11.02 -1.44 -13.21
N ALA A 51 12.07 -1.36 -12.39
CA ALA A 51 13.43 -1.12 -12.88
C ALA A 51 13.92 -2.25 -13.80
N ALA A 52 13.71 -3.52 -13.41
CA ALA A 52 14.06 -4.67 -14.25
C ALA A 52 13.26 -4.73 -15.57
N VAL A 53 11.99 -4.29 -15.53
CA VAL A 53 11.15 -4.15 -16.73
C VAL A 53 11.69 -3.06 -17.67
N GLN A 54 12.21 -1.96 -17.13
CA GLN A 54 12.81 -0.88 -17.93
C GLN A 54 14.14 -1.29 -18.56
N SER A 55 14.92 -2.12 -17.88
CA SER A 55 16.19 -2.65 -18.41
C SER A 55 16.03 -3.85 -19.33
N GLU A 56 14.79 -4.27 -19.62
CA GLU A 56 14.43 -5.39 -20.52
C GLU A 56 15.08 -6.75 -20.16
N ASP A 57 15.49 -6.92 -18.90
CA ASP A 57 16.11 -8.15 -18.40
C ASP A 57 15.02 -9.16 -17.97
N VAL A 58 14.74 -10.12 -18.85
CA VAL A 58 13.72 -11.17 -18.64
C VAL A 58 14.01 -12.07 -17.43
N PRO A 59 15.22 -12.64 -17.24
CA PRO A 59 15.50 -13.47 -16.06
C PRO A 59 15.44 -12.68 -14.75
N ALA A 60 15.95 -11.44 -14.71
CA ALA A 60 15.84 -10.62 -13.50
C ALA A 60 14.39 -10.23 -13.19
N ALA A 61 13.58 -9.90 -14.21
CA ALA A 61 12.17 -9.59 -14.04
C ALA A 61 11.37 -10.79 -13.49
N GLN A 62 11.68 -12.02 -13.91
CA GLN A 62 11.06 -13.23 -13.38
C GLN A 62 11.40 -13.48 -11.91
N ALA A 63 12.66 -13.28 -11.52
CA ALA A 63 13.09 -13.41 -10.14
C ALA A 63 12.39 -12.38 -9.23
N ALA A 64 12.43 -11.09 -9.62
CA ALA A 64 11.77 -10.01 -8.91
C ALA A 64 10.24 -10.21 -8.81
N PHE A 65 9.62 -10.79 -9.84
CA PHE A 65 8.20 -11.11 -9.82
C PHE A 65 7.85 -12.18 -8.77
N LYS A 66 8.65 -13.25 -8.65
CA LYS A 66 8.45 -14.30 -7.63
C LYS A 66 8.55 -13.70 -6.22
N GLU A 67 9.51 -12.81 -5.99
CA GLU A 67 9.64 -12.10 -4.71
C GLU A 67 8.43 -11.21 -4.42
N CYS A 68 7.99 -10.44 -5.42
CA CYS A 68 6.78 -9.63 -5.30
C CYS A 68 5.56 -10.48 -4.90
N GLN A 69 5.34 -11.62 -5.57
CA GLN A 69 4.24 -12.52 -5.25
C GLN A 69 4.27 -12.99 -3.80
N LYS A 70 5.44 -13.46 -3.33
CA LYS A 70 5.66 -13.92 -1.95
C LYS A 70 5.31 -12.83 -0.93
N GLN A 71 5.71 -11.59 -1.18
CA GLN A 71 5.45 -10.48 -0.26
C GLN A 71 3.97 -10.07 -0.25
N TYR A 72 3.31 -10.04 -1.41
CA TYR A 72 1.87 -9.77 -1.50
C TYR A 72 1.05 -10.79 -0.72
N ASP A 73 1.36 -12.08 -0.86
CA ASP A 73 0.59 -13.15 -0.20
C ASP A 73 0.81 -13.17 1.31
N ARG A 74 2.05 -12.94 1.77
CA ARG A 74 2.34 -12.78 3.21
C ARG A 74 1.56 -11.62 3.83
N ILE A 75 1.49 -10.48 3.12
CA ILE A 75 0.81 -9.29 3.64
C ILE A 75 -0.71 -9.43 3.53
N ALA A 76 -1.22 -10.15 2.53
CA ALA A 76 -2.65 -10.41 2.35
C ALA A 76 -3.28 -11.24 3.49
N THR A 77 -2.50 -12.10 4.15
CA THR A 77 -2.93 -12.81 5.37
C THR A 77 -3.15 -11.87 6.55
N THR A 78 -2.53 -10.69 6.53
CA THR A 78 -2.73 -9.66 7.57
C THR A 78 -3.84 -8.68 7.17
N SER A 79 -4.42 -7.97 8.16
CA SER A 79 -5.45 -6.93 7.93
C SER A 79 -4.95 -5.67 7.18
N THR A 80 -3.76 -5.71 6.59
CA THR A 80 -3.16 -4.58 5.88
C THR A 80 -3.74 -4.42 4.48
N ILE A 81 -3.93 -5.54 3.75
CA ILE A 81 -4.38 -5.57 2.35
C ILE A 81 -5.38 -6.70 2.19
N HIS A 82 -6.51 -6.41 1.55
CA HIS A 82 -7.50 -7.44 1.24
C HIS A 82 -7.00 -8.41 0.16
N ARG A 83 -7.35 -9.70 0.27
CA ARG A 83 -6.98 -10.77 -0.69
C ARG A 83 -7.21 -10.38 -2.15
N ASN A 84 -8.34 -9.75 -2.47
CA ASN A 84 -8.65 -9.33 -3.84
C ASN A 84 -7.73 -8.20 -4.32
N LYS A 85 -7.28 -7.31 -3.44
CA LYS A 85 -6.32 -6.26 -3.80
C LYS A 85 -4.95 -6.86 -4.10
N ALA A 86 -4.51 -7.85 -3.34
CA ALA A 86 -3.31 -8.60 -3.65
C ALA A 86 -3.44 -9.34 -5.00
N ALA A 87 -4.54 -10.07 -5.22
CA ALA A 87 -4.81 -10.78 -6.48
C ALA A 87 -4.81 -9.84 -7.71
N ARG A 88 -5.47 -8.68 -7.62
CA ARG A 88 -5.46 -7.66 -8.69
C ARG A 88 -4.04 -7.16 -9.00
N SER A 89 -3.23 -6.96 -7.96
CA SER A 89 -1.86 -6.47 -8.12
C SER A 89 -0.97 -7.55 -8.77
N LYS A 90 -1.08 -8.81 -8.34
CA LYS A 90 -0.40 -9.96 -8.95
C LYS A 90 -0.78 -10.12 -10.43
N SER A 91 -2.07 -10.03 -10.76
CA SER A 91 -2.56 -10.09 -12.14
C SER A 91 -1.93 -9.01 -13.01
N ARG A 92 -1.93 -7.74 -12.56
CA ARG A 92 -1.30 -6.62 -13.28
C ARG A 92 0.19 -6.82 -13.54
N LEU A 93 0.95 -7.29 -12.53
CA LEU A 93 2.39 -7.56 -12.69
C LEU A 93 2.63 -8.72 -13.66
N SER A 94 1.84 -9.78 -13.58
CA SER A 94 1.97 -10.92 -14.50
C SER A 94 1.67 -10.54 -15.95
N ARG A 95 0.72 -9.61 -16.18
CA ARG A 95 0.43 -9.09 -17.52
C ARG A 95 1.65 -8.37 -18.08
N ARG A 96 2.28 -7.48 -17.30
CA ARG A 96 3.50 -6.78 -17.72
C ARG A 96 4.64 -7.72 -18.06
N LEU A 97 4.84 -8.78 -17.27
CA LEU A 97 5.87 -9.78 -17.56
C LEU A 97 5.58 -10.53 -18.86
N ARG A 98 4.32 -10.92 -19.11
CA ARG A 98 3.91 -11.54 -20.38
C ARG A 98 4.11 -10.60 -21.56
N ASP A 99 3.75 -9.33 -21.41
CA ASP A 99 3.92 -8.33 -22.47
C ASP A 99 5.40 -8.17 -22.85
N LEU A 100 6.33 -8.23 -21.88
CA LEU A 100 7.77 -8.24 -22.15
C LEU A 100 8.22 -9.52 -22.87
N GLN A 101 7.77 -10.69 -22.41
CA GLN A 101 8.10 -11.95 -23.06
C GLN A 101 7.61 -11.99 -24.52
N GLN A 102 6.41 -11.46 -24.77
CA GLN A 102 5.85 -11.38 -26.11
C GLN A 102 6.64 -10.42 -27.02
N LYS A 103 7.17 -9.32 -26.47
CA LYS A 103 8.03 -8.39 -27.21
C LYS A 103 9.36 -9.01 -27.61
N VAL A 104 9.96 -9.85 -26.76
CA VAL A 104 11.23 -10.52 -27.07
C VAL A 104 11.05 -11.64 -28.10
N ALA A 105 9.84 -12.22 -28.17
CA ALA A 105 9.53 -13.32 -29.08
C ALA A 105 9.15 -12.90 -30.51
N ASN A 106 8.93 -11.61 -30.75
CA ASN A 106 8.62 -11.01 -32.07
C ASN A 106 9.80 -10.17 -32.56
#